data_AF-A0A0D9AAI2-F1
#
_entry.id   AF-A0A0D9AAI2-F1
#
_cell.length_a   1.000
_cell.length_b   1.000
_cell.length_c   1.000
_cell.angle_alpha   90.00
_cell.angle_beta   90.00
_cell.angle_gamma   90.00
#
_symmetry.space_group_name_H-M   'P 1'
#
loop_
_entity.id
_entity.type
_entity.pdbx_description
1 polymer ?
#
loop_
_entity_poly.entity_id
_entity_poly.type
_entity_poly.pdbx_seq_one_letter_code
_entity_poly.pdbx_strand_id
1 'polypeptide(L)'
;PVAVAPVSVPAPAPAPEAAPPTPAAPVAPPAAVAAVQSADLGRALVLANKNLVGITDASGCKWLISKSAIDENDSSFAFASTPAMPCGISGYAEGAFDKLRWSIPNTYRGDTWSRTYVHPSGLMFNQSISAAVKGKSLSFLSNNADQALFQLGEIPARGMKVYLAYQRSTYRILSPFSSDPYYVAITADESFALDPAEYKRAVLEVYQLVKATSPTTVDLSNLFIAKNLETLYPASGYSNDDKDKIVRNRMGENRGEFYFDAREGTNYAQRREETRLREARRQQQQMAELHNRVLARYEQLKDGMTAFKGRETEALAQMAGIKVTFAAPMTLLDPSSSTSAVPMMIHVTGKRGDFYEIDFPRKGRVQADVELEDQWYVIHAANMTPYLPLEDGRAIPTFRVYAVGDPEACKQDHCADRVSFGAVLAKEFPNAGIDFSWTPEVSERYVTAWQQASAQIQ
;
A
#
# COMPACT_ATOMS: atom_id res chain seq x y z
N PRO A 1 -11.20 102.03 14.35
CA PRO A 1 -10.20 100.93 14.33
C PRO A 1 -10.34 100.06 15.58
N VAL A 2 -11.07 98.95 15.45
CA VAL A 2 -11.21 97.93 16.50
C VAL A 2 -10.96 96.60 15.81
N ALA A 3 -9.89 95.93 16.22
CA ALA A 3 -9.47 94.63 15.73
C ALA A 3 -10.39 93.55 16.32
N VAL A 4 -10.94 92.69 15.47
CA VAL A 4 -11.69 91.50 15.87
C VAL A 4 -10.84 90.28 15.53
N ALA A 5 -10.56 89.48 16.55
CA ALA A 5 -9.72 88.30 16.50
C ALA A 5 -10.32 87.17 15.63
N PRO A 6 -9.48 86.35 14.97
CA PRO A 6 -9.95 85.20 14.20
C PRO A 6 -10.42 84.07 15.11
N VAL A 7 -11.62 83.56 14.81
CA VAL A 7 -12.28 82.44 15.49
C VAL A 7 -11.60 81.12 15.11
N SER A 8 -11.15 80.36 16.11
CA SER A 8 -10.60 79.00 15.96
C SER A 8 -11.71 77.99 15.66
N VAL A 9 -11.58 77.26 14.56
CA VAL A 9 -12.44 76.11 14.20
C VAL A 9 -11.97 74.87 15.00
N PRO A 10 -12.86 74.11 15.67
CA PRO A 10 -12.47 72.92 16.40
C PRO A 10 -12.12 71.75 15.46
N ALA A 11 -11.10 70.99 15.84
CA ALA A 11 -10.63 69.81 15.11
C ALA A 11 -11.69 68.69 15.09
N PRO A 12 -11.80 67.92 13.99
CA PRO A 12 -12.77 66.83 13.87
C PRO A 12 -12.44 65.67 14.81
N ALA A 13 -13.47 65.09 15.42
CA ALA A 13 -13.37 63.92 16.29
C ALA A 13 -12.83 62.69 15.52
N PRO A 14 -12.01 61.84 16.16
CA PRO A 14 -11.49 60.63 15.52
C PRO A 14 -12.61 59.64 15.21
N ALA A 15 -12.55 59.05 14.01
CA ALA A 15 -13.48 58.03 13.56
C ALA A 15 -13.34 56.75 14.43
N PRO A 16 -14.45 56.05 14.73
CA PRO A 16 -14.39 54.81 15.50
C PRO A 16 -13.60 53.74 14.73
N GLU A 17 -12.65 53.12 15.43
CA GLU A 17 -11.82 52.03 14.96
C GLU A 17 -12.69 50.85 14.53
N ALA A 18 -12.51 50.38 13.29
CA ALA A 18 -13.25 49.26 12.75
C ALA A 18 -12.90 48.00 13.53
N ALA A 19 -13.92 47.30 14.05
CA ALA A 19 -13.74 46.01 14.69
C ALA A 19 -12.99 45.05 13.74
N PRO A 20 -12.02 44.29 14.24
CA PRO A 20 -11.29 43.33 13.42
C PRO A 20 -12.26 42.34 12.77
N PRO A 21 -12.03 41.94 11.51
CA PRO A 21 -12.92 41.01 10.83
C PRO A 21 -12.97 39.71 11.63
N THR A 22 -14.18 39.32 12.02
CA THR A 22 -14.47 38.02 12.62
C THR A 22 -13.90 36.95 11.67
N PRO A 23 -13.09 36.00 12.15
CA PRO A 23 -12.64 34.88 11.33
C PRO A 23 -13.86 34.21 10.71
N ALA A 24 -13.85 34.03 9.39
CA ALA A 24 -14.87 33.27 8.70
C ALA A 24 -15.04 31.93 9.41
N ALA A 25 -16.29 31.62 9.80
CA ALA A 25 -16.62 30.32 10.36
C ALA A 25 -16.07 29.24 9.42
N PRO A 26 -15.50 28.14 9.94
CA PRO A 26 -15.07 27.02 9.12
C PRO A 26 -16.21 26.65 8.17
N VAL A 27 -15.94 26.66 6.86
CA VAL A 27 -16.89 26.20 5.85
C VAL A 27 -17.30 24.81 6.29
N ALA A 28 -18.59 24.64 6.64
CA ALA A 28 -19.11 23.34 7.02
C ALA A 28 -18.78 22.35 5.90
N PRO A 29 -18.26 21.15 6.22
CA PRO A 29 -17.97 20.16 5.20
C PRO A 29 -19.22 19.96 4.33
N PRO A 30 -19.07 19.82 3.00
CA PRO A 30 -20.21 19.67 2.09
C PRO A 30 -21.12 18.54 2.57
N ALA A 31 -22.39 18.89 2.82
CA ALA A 31 -23.40 17.95 3.25
C ALA A 31 -23.56 16.81 2.22
N ALA A 32 -24.02 15.64 2.67
CA ALA A 32 -24.27 14.51 1.80
C ALA A 32 -25.25 14.90 0.67
N VAL A 33 -24.95 14.48 -0.55
CA VAL A 33 -25.70 14.85 -1.77
C VAL A 33 -26.44 13.63 -2.28
N ALA A 34 -27.76 13.74 -2.46
CA ALA A 34 -28.57 12.68 -3.04
C ALA A 34 -28.18 12.42 -4.51
N ALA A 35 -28.27 11.17 -4.96
CA ALA A 35 -27.93 10.79 -6.32
C ALA A 35 -28.95 11.35 -7.33
N VAL A 36 -28.45 11.77 -8.50
CA VAL A 36 -29.29 12.19 -9.63
C VAL A 36 -29.85 10.95 -10.31
N GLN A 37 -31.16 10.91 -10.53
CA GLN A 37 -31.82 9.80 -11.21
C GLN A 37 -31.43 9.77 -12.69
N SER A 38 -31.08 8.59 -13.21
CA SER A 38 -30.90 8.42 -14.66
C SER A 38 -32.25 8.46 -15.38
N ALA A 39 -32.26 8.96 -16.61
CA ALA A 39 -33.48 9.10 -17.42
C ALA A 39 -34.20 7.77 -17.71
N ASP A 40 -33.46 6.65 -17.68
CA ASP A 40 -33.96 5.28 -17.90
C ASP A 40 -34.05 4.45 -16.61
N LEU A 41 -33.78 5.05 -15.44
CA LEU A 41 -33.69 4.41 -14.12
C LEU A 41 -32.80 3.14 -14.09
N GLY A 42 -31.81 3.06 -14.99
CA GLY A 42 -30.83 1.98 -15.08
C GLY A 42 -31.24 0.82 -15.98
N ARG A 43 -32.28 0.97 -16.81
CA ARG A 43 -32.70 -0.06 -17.77
C ARG A 43 -31.58 -0.49 -18.72
N ALA A 44 -30.72 0.43 -19.16
CA ALA A 44 -29.58 0.11 -20.00
C ALA A 44 -28.63 -0.91 -19.35
N LEU A 45 -28.41 -0.82 -18.03
CA LEU A 45 -27.59 -1.77 -17.27
C LEU A 45 -28.21 -3.17 -17.26
N VAL A 46 -29.54 -3.25 -17.11
CA VAL A 46 -30.25 -4.53 -17.08
C VAL A 46 -30.23 -5.18 -18.47
N LEU A 47 -30.42 -4.41 -19.53
CA LEU A 47 -30.38 -4.91 -20.92
C LEU A 47 -28.98 -5.34 -21.37
N ALA A 48 -27.93 -4.72 -20.83
CA ALA A 48 -26.55 -5.11 -21.09
C ALA A 48 -26.12 -6.40 -20.34
N ASN A 49 -26.91 -6.86 -19.37
CA ASN A 49 -26.56 -8.01 -18.55
C ASN A 49 -26.74 -9.33 -19.31
N LYS A 50 -25.65 -10.11 -19.42
CA LYS A 50 -25.61 -11.36 -20.20
C LYS A 50 -26.50 -12.48 -19.66
N ASN A 51 -26.90 -12.41 -18.39
CA ASN A 51 -27.74 -13.42 -17.74
C ASN A 51 -29.23 -13.09 -17.79
N LEU A 52 -29.62 -11.97 -18.41
CA LEU A 52 -31.01 -11.59 -18.59
C LEU A 52 -31.41 -11.61 -20.07
N VAL A 53 -32.66 -11.99 -20.34
CA VAL A 53 -33.24 -12.03 -21.68
C VAL A 53 -34.62 -11.38 -21.68
N GLY A 54 -34.90 -10.66 -22.77
CA GLY A 54 -36.20 -10.06 -23.02
C GLY A 54 -37.19 -11.09 -23.58
N ILE A 55 -38.36 -11.20 -22.96
CA ILE A 55 -39.51 -11.95 -23.49
C ILE A 55 -40.68 -11.00 -23.70
N THR A 56 -41.67 -11.42 -24.50
CA THR A 56 -42.91 -10.68 -24.69
C THR A 56 -44.07 -11.52 -24.17
N ASP A 57 -44.93 -10.94 -23.34
CA ASP A 57 -46.14 -11.61 -22.87
C ASP A 57 -47.28 -11.57 -23.90
N ALA A 58 -48.40 -12.23 -23.59
CA ALA A 58 -49.58 -12.25 -24.45
C ALA A 58 -50.24 -10.88 -24.66
N SER A 59 -49.92 -9.89 -23.82
CA SER A 59 -50.39 -8.50 -23.96
C SER A 59 -49.41 -7.62 -24.76
N GLY A 60 -48.29 -8.17 -25.24
CA GLY A 60 -47.29 -7.45 -26.02
C GLY A 60 -46.25 -6.71 -25.16
N CYS A 61 -46.27 -6.87 -23.83
CA CYS A 61 -45.33 -6.22 -22.93
C CYS A 61 -44.03 -6.99 -22.81
N LYS A 62 -42.92 -6.25 -22.80
CA LYS A 62 -41.58 -6.84 -22.62
C LYS A 62 -41.28 -7.07 -21.15
N TRP A 63 -40.73 -8.23 -20.83
CA TRP A 63 -40.27 -8.62 -19.51
C TRP A 63 -38.81 -9.06 -19.57
N LEU A 64 -38.08 -8.88 -18.47
CA LEU A 64 -36.71 -9.36 -18.34
C LEU A 64 -36.68 -10.53 -17.37
N ILE A 65 -36.26 -11.69 -17.86
CA ILE A 65 -36.13 -12.92 -17.08
C ILE A 65 -34.72 -13.48 -17.19
N SER A 66 -34.39 -14.45 -16.33
CA SER A 66 -33.10 -15.15 -16.40
C SER A 66 -32.95 -15.90 -17.72
N LYS A 67 -31.76 -15.85 -18.34
CA LYS A 67 -31.46 -16.65 -19.54
C LYS A 67 -31.58 -18.15 -19.28
N SER A 68 -31.25 -18.61 -18.07
CA SER A 68 -31.43 -20.01 -17.63
C SER A 68 -32.89 -20.51 -17.64
N ALA A 69 -33.85 -19.60 -17.80
CA ALA A 69 -35.26 -19.95 -17.99
C ALA A 69 -35.57 -20.51 -19.38
N ILE A 70 -34.73 -20.19 -20.35
CA ILE A 70 -34.89 -20.54 -21.76
C ILE A 70 -33.67 -21.40 -22.13
N ASP A 71 -33.81 -22.71 -22.00
CA ASP A 71 -32.81 -23.64 -22.54
C ASP A 71 -32.79 -23.54 -24.08
N GLU A 72 -31.62 -23.67 -24.72
CA GLU A 72 -31.49 -23.53 -26.19
C GLU A 72 -32.37 -24.53 -26.98
N ASN A 73 -32.86 -25.59 -26.33
CA ASN A 73 -33.75 -26.61 -26.89
C ASN A 73 -35.24 -26.42 -26.55
N ASP A 74 -35.59 -25.55 -25.59
CA ASP A 74 -36.97 -25.28 -25.16
C ASP A 74 -37.43 -23.92 -25.69
N SER A 75 -37.98 -23.92 -26.91
CA SER A 75 -38.45 -22.70 -27.59
C SER A 75 -39.77 -22.13 -27.04
N SER A 76 -40.41 -22.80 -26.08
CA SER A 76 -41.69 -22.37 -25.51
C SER A 76 -41.55 -21.91 -24.07
N PHE A 77 -41.69 -20.59 -23.84
CA PHE A 77 -41.81 -19.97 -22.52
C PHE A 77 -43.13 -19.20 -22.45
N ALA A 78 -43.98 -19.52 -21.48
CA ALA A 78 -45.25 -18.83 -21.26
C ALA A 78 -45.14 -17.94 -20.02
N PHE A 79 -45.47 -16.65 -20.18
CA PHE A 79 -45.51 -15.66 -19.11
C PHE A 79 -46.88 -14.99 -19.05
N ALA A 80 -47.45 -14.91 -17.85
CA ALA A 80 -48.73 -14.28 -17.60
C ALA A 80 -48.67 -13.40 -16.36
N SER A 81 -49.34 -12.25 -16.41
CA SER A 81 -49.44 -11.29 -15.32
C SER A 81 -50.90 -11.11 -14.88
N THR A 82 -51.11 -10.75 -13.62
CA THR A 82 -52.42 -10.44 -13.05
C THR A 82 -52.27 -9.24 -12.10
N PRO A 83 -53.00 -8.14 -12.31
CA PRO A 83 -53.83 -7.85 -13.49
C PRO A 83 -52.97 -7.73 -14.76
N ALA A 84 -53.57 -7.97 -15.93
CA ALA A 84 -52.94 -7.64 -17.20
C ALA A 84 -52.91 -6.11 -17.31
N MET A 85 -51.73 -5.51 -17.16
CA MET A 85 -51.54 -4.06 -17.26
C MET A 85 -50.98 -3.68 -18.62
N PRO A 86 -51.36 -2.50 -19.17
CA PRO A 86 -50.72 -1.99 -20.37
C PRO A 86 -49.23 -1.74 -20.11
N CYS A 87 -48.41 -1.85 -21.15
CA CYS A 87 -46.97 -1.65 -21.04
C CYS A 87 -46.67 -0.18 -20.69
N GLY A 88 -45.59 0.05 -19.93
CA GLY A 88 -45.10 1.39 -19.67
C GLY A 88 -44.65 2.09 -20.96
N ILE A 89 -44.32 3.38 -20.86
CA ILE A 89 -43.86 4.22 -21.98
C ILE A 89 -42.64 3.61 -22.70
N SER A 90 -41.86 2.81 -21.98
CA SER A 90 -40.69 2.09 -22.47
C SER A 90 -41.01 0.83 -23.29
N GLY A 91 -42.26 0.38 -23.33
CA GLY A 91 -42.69 -0.92 -23.86
C GLY A 91 -42.40 -2.11 -22.93
N TYR A 92 -41.87 -1.86 -21.72
CA TYR A 92 -41.69 -2.87 -20.69
C TYR A 92 -42.84 -2.85 -19.68
N ALA A 93 -43.10 -4.01 -19.06
CA ALA A 93 -44.02 -4.06 -17.94
C ALA A 93 -43.43 -3.32 -16.72
N GLU A 94 -44.24 -2.48 -16.07
CA GLU A 94 -43.84 -1.65 -14.94
C GLU A 94 -45.00 -1.56 -13.93
N GLY A 95 -44.70 -1.45 -12.64
CA GLY A 95 -45.72 -1.27 -11.60
C GLY A 95 -46.03 -2.52 -10.77
N ALA A 96 -47.15 -2.51 -10.07
CA ALA A 96 -47.52 -3.53 -9.09
C ALA A 96 -48.45 -4.60 -9.69
N PHE A 97 -48.12 -5.87 -9.46
CA PHE A 97 -48.86 -7.04 -9.93
C PHE A 97 -49.16 -8.00 -8.77
N ASP A 98 -50.38 -8.53 -8.73
CA ASP A 98 -50.81 -9.49 -7.71
C ASP A 98 -50.18 -10.86 -7.93
N LYS A 99 -50.10 -11.31 -9.18
CA LYS A 99 -49.50 -12.59 -9.57
C LYS A 99 -48.76 -12.47 -10.89
N LEU A 100 -47.54 -12.98 -10.94
CA LEU A 100 -46.78 -13.26 -12.15
C LEU A 100 -46.57 -14.76 -12.22
N ARG A 101 -46.97 -15.38 -13.33
CA ARG A 101 -46.83 -16.82 -13.54
C ARG A 101 -45.95 -17.05 -14.75
N TRP A 102 -44.98 -17.95 -14.59
CA TRP A 102 -44.23 -18.47 -15.71
C TRP A 102 -44.32 -19.99 -15.75
N SER A 103 -44.28 -20.55 -16.95
CA SER A 103 -44.25 -22.00 -17.16
C SER A 103 -43.61 -22.32 -18.51
N ILE A 104 -42.96 -23.48 -18.59
CA ILE A 104 -42.53 -24.08 -19.86
C ILE A 104 -43.65 -25.04 -20.28
N PRO A 105 -44.42 -24.74 -21.36
CA PRO A 105 -45.49 -25.59 -21.84
C PRO A 105 -45.06 -27.04 -22.00
N ASN A 106 -45.98 -27.98 -21.74
CA ASN A 106 -45.75 -29.43 -21.81
C ASN A 106 -44.70 -29.97 -20.81
N THR A 107 -44.32 -29.18 -19.80
CA THR A 107 -43.46 -29.62 -18.69
C THR A 107 -44.09 -29.28 -17.34
N TYR A 108 -43.56 -29.87 -16.26
CA TYR A 108 -43.91 -29.50 -14.89
C TYR A 108 -43.16 -28.24 -14.39
N ARG A 109 -42.28 -27.65 -15.21
CA ARG A 109 -41.47 -26.49 -14.83
C ARG A 109 -42.32 -25.22 -14.92
N GLY A 110 -42.50 -24.56 -13.78
CA GLY A 110 -43.21 -23.30 -13.66
C GLY A 110 -43.21 -22.82 -12.23
N ASP A 111 -43.49 -21.54 -12.04
CA ASP A 111 -43.67 -20.96 -10.72
C ASP A 111 -44.65 -19.78 -10.78
N THR A 112 -45.16 -19.38 -9.64
CA THR A 112 -46.01 -18.20 -9.49
C THR A 112 -45.45 -17.31 -8.40
N TRP A 113 -45.08 -16.10 -8.79
CA TRP A 113 -44.66 -15.05 -7.87
C TRP A 113 -45.86 -14.18 -7.54
N SER A 114 -46.13 -14.00 -6.25
CA SER A 114 -47.22 -13.15 -5.79
C SER A 114 -46.69 -11.80 -5.32
N ARG A 115 -47.55 -10.77 -5.35
CA ARG A 115 -47.26 -9.41 -4.86
C ARG A 115 -45.91 -8.90 -5.37
N THR A 116 -45.77 -8.86 -6.69
CA THR A 116 -44.54 -8.40 -7.35
C THR A 116 -44.67 -6.95 -7.78
N TYR A 117 -43.60 -6.18 -7.64
CA TYR A 117 -43.43 -4.84 -8.17
C TYR A 117 -42.31 -4.86 -9.21
N VAL A 118 -42.61 -4.40 -10.43
CA VAL A 118 -41.63 -4.28 -11.51
C VAL A 118 -41.13 -2.85 -11.55
N HIS A 119 -39.85 -2.68 -11.23
CA HIS A 119 -39.18 -1.39 -11.28
C HIS A 119 -39.01 -0.96 -12.75
N PRO A 120 -39.03 0.35 -13.10
CA PRO A 120 -38.85 0.80 -14.48
C PRO A 120 -37.59 0.27 -15.19
N SER A 121 -36.54 -0.08 -14.44
CA SER A 121 -35.36 -0.81 -14.98
C SER A 121 -35.68 -2.18 -15.61
N GLY A 122 -36.85 -2.76 -15.31
CA GLY A 122 -37.27 -4.12 -15.67
C GLY A 122 -36.98 -5.20 -14.60
N LEU A 123 -36.25 -4.86 -13.54
CA LEU A 123 -36.04 -5.76 -12.39
C LEU A 123 -37.32 -5.91 -11.55
N MET A 124 -37.54 -7.13 -11.05
CA MET A 124 -38.71 -7.49 -10.25
C MET A 124 -38.36 -7.55 -8.76
N PHE A 125 -39.21 -6.96 -7.92
CA PHE A 125 -39.08 -6.89 -6.47
C PHE A 125 -40.37 -7.38 -5.81
N ASN A 126 -40.31 -7.83 -4.56
CA ASN A 126 -41.51 -8.00 -3.75
C ASN A 126 -42.14 -6.63 -3.49
N GLN A 127 -43.47 -6.54 -3.51
CA GLN A 127 -44.19 -5.30 -3.20
C GLN A 127 -43.84 -4.75 -1.81
N SER A 128 -43.47 -5.61 -0.85
CA SER A 128 -43.06 -5.17 0.50
C SER A 128 -41.89 -4.18 0.48
N ILE A 129 -40.98 -4.30 -0.49
CA ILE A 129 -39.79 -3.45 -0.64
C ILE A 129 -39.95 -2.41 -1.77
N SER A 130 -41.13 -2.31 -2.38
CA SER A 130 -41.39 -1.40 -3.51
C SER A 130 -41.16 0.08 -3.15
N ALA A 131 -41.54 0.50 -1.95
CA ALA A 131 -41.34 1.86 -1.47
C ALA A 131 -39.85 2.24 -1.40
N ALA A 132 -38.99 1.26 -1.12
CA ALA A 132 -37.55 1.48 -1.02
C ALA A 132 -36.91 1.70 -2.40
N VAL A 133 -37.36 1.03 -3.45
CA VAL A 133 -36.78 1.13 -4.81
C VAL A 133 -37.49 2.14 -5.72
N LYS A 134 -38.73 2.53 -5.40
CA LYS A 134 -39.52 3.44 -6.23
C LYS A 134 -38.82 4.80 -6.37
N GLY A 135 -38.64 5.23 -7.62
CA GLY A 135 -37.98 6.50 -7.94
C GLY A 135 -36.47 6.52 -7.66
N LYS A 136 -35.81 5.36 -7.57
CA LYS A 136 -34.34 5.29 -7.44
C LYS A 136 -33.75 4.64 -8.68
N SER A 137 -32.64 5.17 -9.19
CA SER A 137 -31.97 4.60 -10.35
C SER A 137 -31.09 3.41 -9.95
N LEU A 138 -31.25 2.30 -10.67
CA LEU A 138 -30.30 1.20 -10.60
C LEU A 138 -28.95 1.71 -11.10
N SER A 139 -27.92 1.59 -10.28
CA SER A 139 -26.57 2.12 -10.55
C SER A 139 -25.57 1.00 -10.83
N PHE A 140 -25.82 -0.19 -10.30
CA PHE A 140 -25.00 -1.37 -10.55
C PHE A 140 -25.85 -2.64 -10.50
N LEU A 141 -25.50 -3.60 -11.35
CA LEU A 141 -26.07 -4.94 -11.37
C LEU A 141 -24.92 -5.92 -11.51
N SER A 142 -24.82 -6.89 -10.59
CA SER A 142 -23.80 -7.94 -10.68
C SER A 142 -23.92 -8.74 -11.97
N ASN A 143 -22.83 -9.39 -12.37
CA ASN A 143 -22.82 -10.23 -13.58
C ASN A 143 -23.87 -11.35 -13.51
N ASN A 144 -24.10 -11.95 -12.34
CA ASN A 144 -25.12 -12.98 -12.14
C ASN A 144 -26.54 -12.41 -11.98
N ALA A 145 -26.71 -11.10 -12.11
CA ALA A 145 -27.96 -10.36 -11.93
C ALA A 145 -28.65 -10.64 -10.59
N ASP A 146 -27.89 -11.01 -9.57
CA ASP A 146 -28.36 -11.42 -8.24
C ASP A 146 -28.14 -10.35 -7.17
N GLN A 147 -27.35 -9.33 -7.48
CA GLN A 147 -27.08 -8.18 -6.63
C GLN A 147 -27.41 -6.91 -7.41
N ALA A 148 -28.40 -6.16 -6.95
CA ALA A 148 -28.86 -4.91 -7.56
C ALA A 148 -28.61 -3.75 -6.59
N LEU A 149 -27.86 -2.75 -7.03
CA LEU A 149 -27.47 -1.62 -6.20
C LEU A 149 -28.07 -0.32 -6.71
N PHE A 150 -28.70 0.41 -5.81
CA PHE A 150 -29.30 1.71 -6.05
C PHE A 150 -28.49 2.76 -5.32
N GLN A 151 -27.87 3.69 -6.04
CA GLN A 151 -27.12 4.78 -5.43
C GLN A 151 -28.11 5.72 -4.72
N LEU A 152 -27.86 5.95 -3.44
CA LEU A 152 -28.62 6.92 -2.64
C LEU A 152 -28.01 8.31 -2.74
N GLY A 153 -26.68 8.39 -2.75
CA GLY A 153 -25.96 9.65 -2.76
C GLY A 153 -24.48 9.50 -2.50
N GLU A 154 -23.84 10.61 -2.20
CA GLU A 154 -22.41 10.72 -1.93
C GLU A 154 -22.17 11.56 -0.67
N ILE A 155 -21.10 11.24 0.07
CA ILE A 155 -20.57 12.00 1.20
C ILE A 155 -19.25 12.62 0.71
N PRO A 156 -19.27 13.86 0.18
CA PRO A 156 -18.10 14.40 -0.51
C PRO A 156 -16.89 14.57 0.40
N ALA A 157 -17.11 14.89 1.67
CA ALA A 157 -16.06 15.02 2.68
C ALA A 157 -15.21 13.74 2.86
N ARG A 158 -15.75 12.57 2.48
CA ARG A 158 -15.08 11.27 2.56
C ARG A 158 -14.88 10.60 1.19
N GLY A 159 -15.21 11.30 0.10
CA GLY A 159 -15.23 10.74 -1.26
C GLY A 159 -16.05 9.45 -1.37
N MET A 160 -17.12 9.31 -0.57
CA MET A 160 -17.81 8.05 -0.36
C MET A 160 -19.15 8.01 -1.08
N LYS A 161 -19.40 7.00 -1.91
CA LYS A 161 -20.69 6.76 -2.56
C LYS A 161 -21.48 5.71 -1.80
N VAL A 162 -22.75 5.97 -1.50
CA VAL A 162 -23.59 5.10 -0.68
C VAL A 162 -24.71 4.49 -1.52
N TYR A 163 -24.94 3.20 -1.33
CA TYR A 163 -25.89 2.38 -2.07
C TYR A 163 -26.77 1.56 -1.13
N LEU A 164 -28.00 1.31 -1.56
CA LEU A 164 -28.80 0.18 -1.07
C LEU A 164 -28.59 -1.00 -2.01
N ALA A 165 -28.18 -2.12 -1.44
CA ALA A 165 -27.95 -3.36 -2.15
C ALA A 165 -29.07 -4.36 -1.86
N TYR A 166 -29.58 -4.97 -2.91
CA TYR A 166 -30.60 -6.02 -2.85
C TYR A 166 -30.02 -7.31 -3.37
N GLN A 167 -30.33 -8.39 -2.68
CA GLN A 167 -29.89 -9.74 -2.99
C GLN A 167 -31.08 -10.60 -3.41
N ARG A 168 -30.87 -11.51 -4.36
CA ARG A 168 -31.78 -12.62 -4.66
C ARG A 168 -31.03 -13.92 -4.89
N SER A 169 -31.76 -15.02 -4.91
CA SER A 169 -31.19 -16.33 -5.25
C SER A 169 -30.86 -16.41 -6.74
N THR A 170 -29.73 -17.03 -7.07
CA THR A 170 -29.32 -17.40 -8.43
C THR A 170 -29.81 -18.80 -8.83
N TYR A 171 -30.51 -19.51 -7.95
CA TYR A 171 -30.93 -20.87 -8.20
C TYR A 171 -32.07 -20.92 -9.25
N ARG A 172 -31.82 -21.59 -10.38
CA ARG A 172 -32.76 -21.75 -11.52
C ARG A 172 -33.14 -20.41 -12.16
N ILE A 173 -34.44 -20.06 -12.16
CA ILE A 173 -34.95 -18.81 -12.70
C ILE A 173 -34.87 -17.78 -11.59
N LEU A 174 -34.23 -16.64 -11.90
CA LEU A 174 -34.09 -15.53 -10.98
C LEU A 174 -35.47 -15.05 -10.50
N SER A 175 -35.75 -15.26 -9.22
CA SER A 175 -36.95 -14.77 -8.56
C SER A 175 -36.93 -13.24 -8.45
N PRO A 176 -38.07 -12.62 -8.10
CA PRO A 176 -38.05 -11.24 -7.63
C PRO A 176 -37.12 -11.09 -6.43
N PHE A 177 -36.50 -9.92 -6.29
CA PHE A 177 -35.79 -9.55 -5.08
C PHE A 177 -36.79 -9.48 -3.92
N SER A 178 -36.53 -10.22 -2.85
CA SER A 178 -37.47 -10.36 -1.73
C SER A 178 -36.84 -10.08 -0.36
N SER A 179 -35.51 -10.08 -0.27
CA SER A 179 -34.79 -9.77 0.95
C SER A 179 -34.74 -8.28 1.21
N ASP A 180 -34.74 -7.91 2.48
CA ASP A 180 -34.47 -6.55 2.91
C ASP A 180 -33.08 -6.10 2.43
N PRO A 181 -32.92 -4.81 2.10
CA PRO A 181 -31.65 -4.31 1.61
C PRO A 181 -30.59 -4.32 2.71
N TYR A 182 -29.36 -4.25 2.26
CA TYR A 182 -28.21 -3.96 3.11
C TYR A 182 -27.44 -2.78 2.53
N TYR A 183 -26.55 -2.22 3.33
CA TYR A 183 -25.86 -0.99 3.02
C TYR A 183 -24.50 -1.26 2.42
N VAL A 184 -24.19 -0.54 1.34
CA VAL A 184 -22.88 -0.60 0.69
C VAL A 184 -22.36 0.82 0.52
N ALA A 185 -21.09 1.04 0.86
CA ALA A 185 -20.43 2.29 0.58
C ALA A 185 -19.08 2.06 -0.12
N ILE A 186 -18.77 2.90 -1.10
CA ILE A 186 -17.52 2.83 -1.87
C ILE A 186 -16.71 4.10 -1.66
N THR A 187 -15.46 3.97 -1.20
CA THR A 187 -14.51 5.08 -1.06
C THR A 187 -13.08 4.60 -1.23
N ALA A 188 -12.21 5.45 -1.78
CA ALA A 188 -10.77 5.18 -1.86
C ALA A 188 -10.06 5.36 -0.51
N ASP A 189 -10.60 6.21 0.37
CA ASP A 189 -10.02 6.52 1.67
C ASP A 189 -10.44 5.48 2.72
N GLU A 190 -9.47 4.79 3.31
CA GLU A 190 -9.68 3.82 4.38
C GLU A 190 -9.15 4.27 5.75
N SER A 191 -8.61 5.50 5.83
CA SER A 191 -8.01 6.03 7.06
C SER A 191 -9.04 6.19 8.19
N PHE A 192 -10.28 6.53 7.84
CA PHE A 192 -11.39 6.65 8.80
C PHE A 192 -11.65 5.34 9.58
N ALA A 193 -11.29 4.18 9.01
CA ALA A 193 -11.50 2.88 9.63
C ALA A 193 -10.43 2.53 10.67
N LEU A 194 -9.32 3.29 10.75
CA LEU A 194 -8.24 3.01 11.70
C LEU A 194 -8.50 3.59 13.10
N ASP A 195 -9.31 4.64 13.18
CA ASP A 195 -9.74 5.24 14.45
C ASP A 195 -11.22 4.93 14.72
N PRO A 196 -11.57 4.29 15.85
CA PRO A 196 -12.96 3.99 16.21
C PRO A 196 -13.89 5.21 16.25
N ALA A 197 -13.39 6.40 16.61
CA ALA A 197 -14.21 7.61 16.67
C ALA A 197 -14.56 8.12 15.27
N GLU A 198 -13.57 8.24 14.38
CA GLU A 198 -13.80 8.57 12.98
C GLU A 198 -14.61 7.49 12.24
N TYR A 199 -14.43 6.22 12.58
CA TYR A 199 -15.22 5.14 12.00
C TYR A 199 -16.71 5.29 12.36
N LYS A 200 -17.02 5.51 13.64
CA LYS A 200 -18.40 5.77 14.08
C LYS A 200 -18.99 7.00 13.42
N ARG A 201 -18.20 8.07 13.25
CA ARG A 201 -18.63 9.30 12.58
C ARG A 201 -18.96 9.05 11.11
N ALA A 202 -18.11 8.32 10.38
CA ALA A 202 -18.35 7.97 8.99
C ALA A 202 -19.65 7.16 8.83
N VAL A 203 -19.88 6.17 9.70
CA VAL A 203 -21.10 5.35 9.62
C VAL A 203 -22.36 6.14 10.00
N LEU A 204 -22.27 7.08 10.94
CA LEU A 204 -23.36 8.02 11.23
C LEU A 204 -23.73 8.88 10.02
N GLU A 205 -22.76 9.39 9.27
CA GLU A 205 -22.99 10.17 8.04
C GLU A 205 -23.68 9.31 6.96
N VAL A 206 -23.24 8.06 6.78
CA VAL A 206 -23.90 7.08 5.88
C VAL A 206 -25.34 6.85 6.32
N TYR A 207 -25.58 6.63 7.61
CA TYR A 207 -26.92 6.41 8.15
C TYR A 207 -27.83 7.63 7.97
N GLN A 208 -27.34 8.84 8.21
CA GLN A 208 -28.11 10.07 7.99
C GLN A 208 -28.53 10.22 6.52
N LEU A 209 -27.64 9.91 5.58
CA LEU A 209 -27.96 9.90 4.15
C LEU A 209 -29.02 8.85 3.82
N VAL A 210 -28.91 7.63 4.35
CA VAL A 210 -29.92 6.56 4.20
C VAL A 210 -31.27 7.03 4.73
N LYS A 211 -31.31 7.56 5.95
CA LYS A 211 -32.55 8.02 6.59
C LYS A 211 -33.22 9.15 5.81
N ALA A 212 -32.46 10.06 5.21
CA ALA A 212 -32.98 11.16 4.41
C ALA A 212 -33.54 10.70 3.05
N THR A 213 -32.93 9.69 2.42
CA THR A 213 -33.25 9.27 1.04
C THR A 213 -34.12 8.02 0.94
N SER A 214 -34.12 7.19 1.99
CA SER A 214 -34.84 5.92 2.06
C SER A 214 -35.23 5.59 3.52
N PRO A 215 -36.17 6.35 4.11
CA PRO A 215 -36.55 6.20 5.52
C PRO A 215 -37.19 4.84 5.83
N THR A 216 -37.70 4.11 4.83
CA THR A 216 -38.31 2.79 5.01
C THR A 216 -37.28 1.65 5.08
N THR A 217 -35.99 1.95 4.99
CA THR A 217 -34.90 0.96 4.97
C THR A 217 -33.84 1.32 6.00
N VAL A 218 -34.26 1.80 7.18
CA VAL A 218 -33.35 2.20 8.26
C VAL A 218 -33.08 1.07 9.26
N ASP A 219 -33.71 -0.10 9.09
CA ASP A 219 -33.54 -1.24 10.00
C ASP A 219 -32.10 -1.72 10.10
N LEU A 220 -31.78 -2.36 11.23
CA LEU A 220 -30.46 -2.93 11.48
C LEU A 220 -30.08 -4.01 10.45
N SER A 221 -29.19 -3.67 9.53
CA SER A 221 -28.73 -4.54 8.44
C SER A 221 -27.22 -4.52 8.30
N ASN A 222 -26.68 -5.37 7.42
CA ASN A 222 -25.25 -5.41 7.13
C ASN A 222 -24.79 -4.13 6.44
N LEU A 223 -23.57 -3.70 6.76
CA LEU A 223 -22.85 -2.60 6.13
C LEU A 223 -21.55 -3.14 5.56
N PHE A 224 -21.32 -2.91 4.27
CA PHE A 224 -20.06 -3.21 3.61
C PHE A 224 -19.46 -1.90 3.09
N ILE A 225 -18.20 -1.64 3.43
CA ILE A 225 -17.44 -0.54 2.84
C ILE A 225 -16.20 -1.11 2.14
N ALA A 226 -16.00 -0.71 0.89
CA ALA A 226 -14.90 -1.19 0.05
C ALA A 226 -14.40 -0.08 -0.88
N LYS A 227 -13.28 -0.32 -1.58
CA LYS A 227 -12.72 0.62 -2.56
C LYS A 227 -13.43 0.61 -3.91
N ASN A 228 -14.09 -0.50 -4.25
CA ASN A 228 -14.85 -0.65 -5.48
C ASN A 228 -15.93 -1.73 -5.34
N LEU A 229 -16.92 -1.72 -6.26
CA LEU A 229 -18.04 -2.66 -6.22
C LEU A 229 -17.62 -4.07 -6.68
N GLU A 230 -16.65 -4.16 -7.58
CA GLU A 230 -16.14 -5.43 -8.13
C GLU A 230 -15.51 -6.31 -7.06
N THR A 231 -14.95 -5.72 -6.00
CA THR A 231 -14.40 -6.45 -4.84
C THR A 231 -15.50 -7.14 -4.03
N LEU A 232 -16.66 -6.48 -3.90
CA LEU A 232 -17.82 -7.03 -3.20
C LEU A 232 -18.60 -8.01 -4.08
N TYR A 233 -18.63 -7.75 -5.40
CA TYR A 233 -19.42 -8.49 -6.38
C TYR A 233 -18.58 -8.89 -7.59
N PRO A 234 -17.63 -9.82 -7.41
CA PRO A 234 -16.73 -10.23 -8.48
C PRO A 234 -17.46 -10.99 -9.58
N ALA A 235 -16.95 -10.90 -10.80
CA ALA A 235 -17.49 -11.61 -11.96
C ALA A 235 -17.53 -13.14 -11.77
N SER A 236 -16.57 -13.69 -11.03
CA SER A 236 -16.46 -15.11 -10.69
C SER A 236 -17.49 -15.58 -9.66
N GLY A 237 -18.24 -14.67 -9.03
CA GLY A 237 -19.18 -14.96 -7.94
C GLY A 237 -18.52 -15.20 -6.57
N TYR A 238 -17.20 -15.37 -6.52
CA TYR A 238 -16.43 -15.54 -5.29
C TYR A 238 -15.19 -14.64 -5.30
N SER A 239 -14.98 -13.90 -4.21
CA SER A 239 -13.76 -13.11 -3.98
C SER A 239 -12.96 -13.75 -2.85
N ASN A 240 -11.74 -14.17 -3.17
CA ASN A 240 -10.76 -14.64 -2.19
C ASN A 240 -9.81 -13.52 -1.74
N ASP A 241 -9.99 -12.30 -2.28
CA ASP A 241 -9.13 -11.16 -1.96
C ASP A 241 -9.88 -10.13 -1.11
N ASP A 242 -9.27 -9.79 0.02
CA ASP A 242 -9.78 -8.80 0.98
C ASP A 242 -9.06 -7.45 0.86
N LYS A 243 -8.10 -7.31 -0.08
CA LYS A 243 -7.24 -6.12 -0.24
C LYS A 243 -8.03 -4.82 -0.37
N ASP A 244 -9.12 -4.84 -1.11
CA ASP A 244 -9.94 -3.68 -1.40
C ASP A 244 -11.21 -3.60 -0.52
N LYS A 245 -11.41 -4.57 0.38
CA LYS A 245 -12.44 -4.47 1.43
C LYS A 245 -11.89 -3.58 2.53
N ILE A 246 -12.71 -2.68 3.06
CA ILE A 246 -12.34 -1.76 4.15
C ILE A 246 -12.94 -2.28 5.45
N VAL A 247 -14.26 -2.35 5.53
CA VAL A 247 -14.98 -2.86 6.70
C VAL A 247 -16.22 -3.65 6.31
N ARG A 248 -16.57 -4.62 7.15
CA ARG A 248 -17.85 -5.33 7.15
C ARG A 248 -18.42 -5.25 8.55
N ASN A 249 -19.56 -4.60 8.72
CA ASN A 249 -20.20 -4.43 10.02
C ASN A 249 -21.72 -4.40 9.88
N ARG A 250 -22.44 -3.89 10.87
CA ARG A 250 -23.89 -3.67 10.86
C ARG A 250 -24.20 -2.24 11.29
N MET A 251 -25.21 -1.65 10.67
CA MET A 251 -25.72 -0.34 11.05
C MET A 251 -27.24 -0.29 10.88
N GLY A 252 -27.91 0.67 11.53
CA GLY A 252 -29.34 0.93 11.34
C GLY A 252 -30.03 1.28 12.65
N GLU A 253 -31.34 1.18 12.69
CA GLU A 253 -32.14 1.39 13.89
C GLU A 253 -32.34 0.06 14.64
N ASN A 254 -32.12 0.10 15.95
CA ASN A 254 -32.46 -0.98 16.87
C ASN A 254 -33.29 -0.37 18.00
N ARG A 255 -34.55 -0.81 18.15
CA ARG A 255 -35.53 -0.22 19.10
C ARG A 255 -35.73 1.29 18.93
N GLY A 256 -35.64 1.80 17.70
CA GLY A 256 -35.84 3.22 17.37
C GLY A 256 -34.62 4.12 17.60
N GLU A 257 -33.48 3.56 18.02
CA GLU A 257 -32.22 4.28 18.19
C GLU A 257 -31.19 3.83 17.16
N PHE A 258 -30.32 4.75 16.74
CA PHE A 258 -29.20 4.39 15.86
C PHE A 258 -28.25 3.43 16.57
N TYR A 259 -27.98 2.31 15.92
CA TYR A 259 -27.06 1.27 16.37
C TYR A 259 -25.88 1.15 15.41
N PHE A 260 -24.69 1.19 15.99
CA PHE A 260 -23.42 0.84 15.36
C PHE A 260 -22.36 0.63 16.44
N ASP A 261 -21.60 -0.46 16.35
CA ASP A 261 -20.43 -0.72 17.20
C ASP A 261 -19.18 -0.92 16.33
N ALA A 262 -18.20 -0.02 16.48
CA ALA A 262 -16.92 -0.06 15.76
C ALA A 262 -16.07 -1.29 16.12
N ARG A 263 -16.32 -1.94 17.26
CA ARG A 263 -15.61 -3.14 17.73
C ARG A 263 -16.16 -4.42 17.14
N GLU A 264 -17.40 -4.39 16.65
CA GLU A 264 -18.03 -5.52 15.99
C GLU A 264 -17.67 -5.58 14.50
N GLY A 265 -17.91 -6.75 13.90
CA GLY A 265 -17.65 -6.98 12.48
C GLY A 265 -16.19 -7.27 12.15
N THR A 266 -15.80 -7.02 10.91
CA THR A 266 -14.45 -7.25 10.38
C THR A 266 -13.89 -5.96 9.82
N ASN A 267 -12.77 -5.51 10.38
CA ASN A 267 -12.03 -4.34 9.91
C ASN A 267 -10.77 -4.79 9.16
N TYR A 268 -10.87 -4.81 7.84
CA TYR A 268 -9.79 -5.25 6.96
C TYR A 268 -8.66 -4.21 6.92
N ALA A 269 -8.99 -2.92 6.96
CA ALA A 269 -8.00 -1.84 7.01
C ALA A 269 -7.13 -1.92 8.27
N GLN A 270 -7.75 -2.10 9.44
CA GLN A 270 -7.02 -2.29 10.70
C GLN A 270 -6.14 -3.56 10.67
N ARG A 271 -6.66 -4.69 10.15
CA ARG A 271 -5.86 -5.92 10.04
C ARG A 271 -4.65 -5.77 9.11
N ARG A 272 -4.79 -5.03 8.00
CA ARG A 272 -3.67 -4.71 7.10
C ARG A 272 -2.63 -3.86 7.83
N GLU A 273 -3.06 -2.84 8.55
CA GLU A 273 -2.17 -1.97 9.31
C GLU A 273 -1.45 -2.71 10.44
N GLU A 274 -2.16 -3.58 11.18
CA GLU A 274 -1.54 -4.45 12.18
C GLU A 274 -0.48 -5.38 11.57
N THR A 275 -0.77 -5.96 10.41
CA THR A 275 0.19 -6.81 9.68
C THR A 275 1.42 -6.01 9.27
N ARG A 276 1.23 -4.82 8.68
CA ARG A 276 2.31 -3.91 8.29
C ARG A 276 3.19 -3.53 9.49
N LEU A 277 2.57 -3.17 10.62
CA LEU A 277 3.28 -2.83 11.85
C LEU A 277 3.99 -4.06 12.46
N ARG A 278 3.43 -5.26 12.35
CA ARG A 278 4.10 -6.51 12.80
C ARG A 278 5.29 -6.85 11.92
N GLU A 279 5.17 -6.71 10.60
CA GLU A 279 6.27 -6.95 9.65
C GLU A 279 7.40 -5.94 9.81
N ALA A 280 7.07 -4.64 9.92
CA ALA A 280 8.06 -3.61 10.20
C ALA A 280 8.81 -3.90 11.51
N ARG A 281 8.10 -4.33 12.56
CA ARG A 281 8.72 -4.75 13.84
C ARG A 281 9.59 -5.98 13.69
N ARG A 282 9.17 -7.00 12.93
CA ARG A 282 9.98 -8.19 12.64
C ARG A 282 11.28 -7.81 11.92
N GLN A 283 11.21 -6.91 10.94
CA GLN A 283 12.39 -6.42 10.25
C GLN A 283 13.33 -5.66 11.19
N GLN A 284 12.79 -4.76 12.02
CA GLN A 284 13.58 -4.05 13.03
C GLN A 284 14.25 -5.00 14.03
N GLN A 285 13.54 -6.02 14.50
CA GLN A 285 14.09 -7.05 15.38
C GLN A 285 15.20 -7.85 14.69
N GLN A 286 14.99 -8.31 13.46
CA GLN A 286 15.99 -9.04 12.69
C GLN A 286 17.26 -8.21 12.48
N MET A 287 17.10 -6.91 12.20
CA MET A 287 18.23 -5.97 12.11
C MET A 287 18.95 -5.83 13.45
N ALA A 288 18.23 -5.64 14.55
CA ALA A 288 18.84 -5.53 15.88
C ALA A 288 19.59 -6.81 16.30
N GLU A 289 19.02 -7.99 16.04
CA GLU A 289 19.67 -9.29 16.30
C GLU A 289 20.93 -9.48 15.45
N LEU A 290 20.91 -9.04 14.20
CA LEU A 290 22.07 -9.04 13.33
C LEU A 290 23.16 -8.12 13.88
N HIS A 291 22.83 -6.87 14.21
CA HIS A 291 23.80 -5.90 14.75
C HIS A 291 24.33 -6.29 16.14
N ASN A 292 23.54 -6.96 16.97
CA ASN A 292 24.01 -7.56 18.23
C ASN A 292 25.05 -8.67 17.98
N ARG A 293 24.81 -9.57 17.02
CA ARG A 293 25.79 -10.62 16.68
C ARG A 293 27.09 -10.03 16.14
N VAL A 294 26.99 -8.96 15.37
CA VAL A 294 28.14 -8.22 14.84
C VAL A 294 28.95 -7.58 15.97
N LEU A 295 28.29 -6.96 16.96
CA LEU A 295 28.97 -6.41 18.14
C LEU A 295 29.66 -7.50 18.97
N ALA A 296 28.98 -8.61 19.26
CA ALA A 296 29.58 -9.72 20.00
C ALA A 296 30.79 -10.31 19.25
N ARG A 297 30.71 -10.39 17.92
CA ARG A 297 31.82 -10.85 17.08
C ARG A 297 32.98 -9.85 17.09
N TYR A 298 32.69 -8.56 17.03
CA TYR A 298 33.68 -7.49 17.18
C TYR A 298 34.43 -7.60 18.52
N GLU A 299 33.72 -7.74 19.63
CA GLU A 299 34.31 -7.92 20.97
C GLU A 299 35.19 -9.17 21.03
N GLN A 300 34.71 -10.29 20.49
CA GLN A 300 35.49 -11.53 20.42
C GLN A 300 36.80 -11.36 19.62
N LEU A 301 36.75 -10.64 18.49
CA LEU A 301 37.94 -10.37 17.69
C LEU A 301 38.91 -9.46 18.44
N LYS A 302 38.41 -8.42 19.11
CA LYS A 302 39.21 -7.52 19.94
C LYS A 302 39.93 -8.26 21.07
N ASP A 303 39.23 -9.14 21.78
CA ASP A 303 39.80 -9.92 22.87
C ASP A 303 40.83 -10.95 22.37
N GLY A 304 40.56 -11.59 21.23
CA GLY A 304 41.48 -12.53 20.58
C GLY A 304 42.78 -11.88 20.10
N MET A 305 42.77 -10.57 19.84
CA MET A 305 43.96 -9.82 19.42
C MET A 305 44.90 -9.40 20.55
N THR A 306 44.55 -9.64 21.81
CA THR A 306 45.46 -9.39 22.96
C THR A 306 46.80 -10.12 22.82
N ALA A 307 46.81 -11.29 22.15
CA ALA A 307 48.03 -12.04 21.82
C ALA A 307 48.89 -11.39 20.73
N PHE A 308 48.34 -10.44 19.97
CA PHE A 308 48.99 -9.69 18.90
C PHE A 308 49.35 -8.26 19.34
N LYS A 309 49.51 -8.02 20.65
CA LYS A 309 49.80 -6.68 21.20
C LYS A 309 50.93 -5.96 20.45
N GLY A 310 50.61 -4.85 19.77
CA GLY A 310 51.53 -4.07 18.92
C GLY A 310 51.61 -4.49 17.44
N ARG A 311 50.79 -5.46 17.00
CA ARG A 311 50.65 -5.98 15.61
C ARG A 311 49.19 -6.31 15.26
N GLU A 312 48.24 -5.65 15.91
CA GLU A 312 46.79 -5.91 15.77
C GLU A 312 46.33 -5.64 14.33
N THR A 313 46.92 -4.64 13.68
CA THR A 313 46.67 -4.24 12.30
C THR A 313 47.06 -5.33 11.30
N GLU A 314 48.18 -6.00 11.52
CA GLU A 314 48.63 -7.12 10.71
C GLU A 314 47.69 -8.33 10.83
N ALA A 315 47.20 -8.59 12.05
CA ALA A 315 46.26 -9.68 12.32
C ALA A 315 44.91 -9.44 11.61
N LEU A 316 44.34 -8.24 11.75
CA LEU A 316 43.10 -7.85 11.06
C LEU A 316 43.28 -7.91 9.54
N ALA A 317 44.48 -7.61 9.02
CA ALA A 317 44.71 -7.51 7.58
C ALA A 317 44.72 -8.90 6.95
N GLN A 318 45.36 -9.86 7.63
CA GLN A 318 45.30 -11.26 7.25
C GLN A 318 43.85 -11.77 7.26
N MET A 319 43.07 -11.43 8.29
CA MET A 319 41.65 -11.83 8.39
C MET A 319 40.78 -11.19 7.30
N ALA A 320 41.06 -9.94 6.94
CA ALA A 320 40.42 -9.23 5.83
C ALA A 320 40.90 -9.73 4.46
N GLY A 321 41.85 -10.68 4.38
CA GLY A 321 42.42 -11.19 3.13
C GLY A 321 43.34 -10.19 2.42
N ILE A 322 43.83 -9.18 3.14
CA ILE A 322 44.86 -8.24 2.68
C ILE A 322 46.22 -8.90 2.86
N LYS A 323 47.05 -8.82 1.82
CA LYS A 323 48.38 -9.43 1.84
C LYS A 323 49.34 -8.57 2.67
N VAL A 324 49.84 -9.13 3.78
CA VAL A 324 50.85 -8.51 4.67
C VAL A 324 52.16 -9.30 4.76
N THR A 325 52.28 -10.38 3.97
CA THR A 325 53.54 -11.09 3.80
C THR A 325 53.72 -11.47 2.34
N PHE A 326 54.94 -11.34 1.84
CA PHE A 326 55.30 -11.72 0.49
C PHE A 326 56.25 -12.91 0.48
N ALA A 327 56.06 -13.76 -0.53
CA ALA A 327 56.97 -14.84 -0.81
C ALA A 327 58.34 -14.27 -1.23
N ALA A 328 59.39 -15.10 -1.20
CA ALA A 328 60.74 -14.65 -1.53
C ALA A 328 60.79 -14.05 -2.95
N PRO A 329 61.66 -13.05 -3.22
CA PRO A 329 61.75 -12.45 -4.55
C PRO A 329 61.91 -13.48 -5.68
N MET A 330 62.64 -14.56 -5.43
CA MET A 330 62.81 -15.65 -6.39
C MET A 330 61.53 -16.42 -6.72
N THR A 331 60.61 -16.58 -5.76
CA THR A 331 59.32 -17.26 -6.01
C THR A 331 58.33 -16.38 -6.76
N LEU A 332 58.51 -15.07 -6.67
CA LEU A 332 57.71 -14.08 -7.37
C LEU A 332 58.18 -13.86 -8.82
N LEU A 333 59.24 -14.55 -9.27
CA LEU A 333 59.64 -14.59 -10.68
C LEU A 333 58.74 -15.50 -11.53
N ASP A 334 57.90 -16.32 -10.90
CA ASP A 334 56.90 -17.12 -11.59
C ASP A 334 55.89 -16.18 -12.27
N PRO A 335 55.69 -16.27 -13.61
CA PRO A 335 54.63 -15.53 -14.31
C PRO A 335 53.23 -15.72 -13.71
N SER A 336 52.98 -16.83 -13.01
CA SER A 336 51.71 -17.05 -12.30
C SER A 336 51.47 -16.00 -11.21
N SER A 337 52.52 -15.41 -10.64
CA SER A 337 52.43 -14.47 -9.52
C SER A 337 51.95 -13.05 -9.91
N SER A 338 51.88 -12.73 -11.20
CA SER A 338 51.40 -11.45 -11.74
C SER A 338 49.97 -11.50 -12.29
N THR A 339 49.29 -12.64 -12.15
CA THR A 339 48.01 -12.91 -12.84
C THR A 339 46.82 -12.10 -12.34
N SER A 340 46.84 -11.56 -11.12
CA SER A 340 45.77 -10.69 -10.63
C SER A 340 46.26 -9.66 -9.61
N ALA A 341 45.67 -8.47 -9.67
CA ALA A 341 45.85 -7.45 -8.65
C ALA A 341 45.04 -7.85 -7.40
N VAL A 342 45.72 -7.92 -6.26
CA VAL A 342 45.10 -8.24 -4.96
C VAL A 342 45.30 -7.08 -4.00
N PRO A 343 44.41 -6.88 -3.02
CA PRO A 343 44.60 -5.84 -2.01
C PRO A 343 45.84 -6.15 -1.15
N MET A 344 46.78 -5.21 -1.10
CA MET A 344 48.02 -5.30 -0.34
C MET A 344 48.24 -4.05 0.50
N MET A 345 48.76 -4.24 1.71
CA MET A 345 49.17 -3.14 2.59
C MET A 345 50.63 -2.80 2.32
N ILE A 346 50.91 -1.54 1.99
CA ILE A 346 52.27 -1.06 1.72
C ILE A 346 52.58 0.18 2.56
N HIS A 347 53.85 0.36 2.89
CA HIS A 347 54.36 1.61 3.47
C HIS A 347 55.38 2.19 2.50
N VAL A 348 55.06 3.36 1.95
CA VAL A 348 55.93 4.08 1.02
C VAL A 348 56.88 4.93 1.84
N THR A 349 58.19 4.77 1.63
CA THR A 349 59.24 5.52 2.35
C THR A 349 59.85 6.65 1.52
N GLY A 350 59.45 6.77 0.24
CA GLY A 350 59.95 7.79 -0.66
C GLY A 350 59.79 7.43 -2.14
N LYS A 351 60.07 8.39 -3.02
CA LYS A 351 60.03 8.22 -4.49
C LYS A 351 61.44 8.29 -5.06
N ARG A 352 61.78 7.35 -5.94
CA ARG A 352 63.07 7.31 -6.65
C ARG A 352 62.83 7.03 -8.13
N GLY A 353 62.92 8.08 -8.95
CA GLY A 353 62.63 7.99 -10.38
C GLY A 353 61.17 7.62 -10.65
N ASP A 354 60.96 6.53 -11.38
CA ASP A 354 59.63 6.05 -11.82
C ASP A 354 58.96 5.08 -10.82
N PHE A 355 59.55 4.87 -9.65
CA PHE A 355 59.01 3.99 -8.61
C PHE A 355 59.06 4.61 -7.21
N TYR A 356 58.20 4.09 -6.35
CA TYR A 356 58.16 4.35 -4.92
C TYR A 356 58.89 3.25 -4.18
N GLU A 357 59.74 3.61 -3.22
CA GLU A 357 60.38 2.65 -2.31
C GLU A 357 59.39 2.28 -1.20
N ILE A 358 59.33 0.99 -0.88
CA ILE A 358 58.54 0.49 0.24
C ILE A 358 59.43 -0.29 1.18
N ASP A 359 59.13 -0.25 2.47
CA ASP A 359 59.79 -1.07 3.51
C ASP A 359 58.85 -2.13 4.12
N PHE A 360 57.54 -1.96 3.97
CA PHE A 360 56.49 -2.91 4.35
C PHE A 360 55.69 -3.39 3.13
N PRO A 361 55.31 -4.69 3.06
CA PRO A 361 55.54 -5.77 4.03
C PRO A 361 56.96 -6.35 4.00
N ARG A 362 57.75 -5.96 3.00
CA ARG A 362 59.20 -6.12 2.94
C ARG A 362 59.76 -5.00 2.07
N LYS A 363 61.07 -4.76 2.17
CA LYS A 363 61.79 -3.86 1.26
C LYS A 363 61.54 -4.21 -0.20
N GLY A 364 61.06 -3.24 -0.97
CA GLY A 364 60.61 -3.44 -2.35
C GLY A 364 60.37 -2.12 -3.08
N ARG A 365 59.78 -2.23 -4.27
CA ARG A 365 59.41 -1.09 -5.12
C ARG A 365 57.96 -1.19 -5.54
N VAL A 366 57.31 -0.05 -5.69
CA VAL A 366 55.93 0.07 -6.14
C VAL A 366 55.86 1.06 -7.29
N GLN A 367 55.35 0.64 -8.43
CA GLN A 367 55.04 1.51 -9.56
C GLN A 367 53.54 1.83 -9.53
N ALA A 368 53.22 3.11 -9.48
CA ALA A 368 51.86 3.60 -9.47
C ALA A 368 51.74 4.75 -10.46
N ASP A 369 50.62 4.81 -11.19
CA ASP A 369 50.30 5.91 -12.12
C ASP A 369 49.77 7.15 -11.37
N VAL A 370 49.65 7.06 -10.05
CA VAL A 370 49.14 8.04 -9.10
C VAL A 370 50.26 8.44 -8.12
N GLU A 371 50.25 9.68 -7.65
CA GLU A 371 51.26 10.13 -6.69
C GLU A 371 51.00 9.55 -5.30
N LEU A 372 52.01 8.84 -4.76
CA LEU A 372 52.02 8.34 -3.39
C LEU A 372 52.96 9.20 -2.53
N GLU A 373 52.43 9.76 -1.45
CA GLU A 373 53.23 10.39 -0.39
C GLU A 373 53.91 9.32 0.50
N ASP A 374 54.90 9.73 1.29
CA ASP A 374 55.61 8.92 2.30
C ASP A 374 54.67 8.56 3.46
N GLN A 375 53.79 7.58 3.23
CA GLN A 375 52.69 7.17 4.09
C GLN A 375 52.30 5.70 3.85
N TRP A 376 51.35 5.20 4.63
CA TRP A 376 50.79 3.86 4.46
C TRP A 376 49.58 3.84 3.52
N TYR A 377 49.42 2.73 2.78
CA TYR A 377 48.32 2.54 1.84
C TYR A 377 47.81 1.10 1.82
N VAL A 378 46.52 0.93 1.51
CA VAL A 378 45.92 -0.35 1.11
C VAL A 378 45.49 -0.21 -0.35
N ILE A 379 46.19 -0.89 -1.25
CA ILE A 379 45.99 -0.74 -2.70
C ILE A 379 45.98 -2.09 -3.40
N HIS A 380 45.24 -2.17 -4.50
CA HIS A 380 45.31 -3.33 -5.38
C HIS A 380 46.60 -3.27 -6.14
N ALA A 381 47.45 -4.28 -5.95
CA ALA A 381 48.69 -4.36 -6.67
C ALA A 381 48.97 -5.81 -7.09
N ALA A 382 49.69 -5.97 -8.18
CA ALA A 382 50.16 -7.26 -8.68
C ALA A 382 51.69 -7.24 -8.72
N ASN A 383 52.30 -8.43 -8.65
CA ASN A 383 53.74 -8.52 -8.92
C ASN A 383 54.02 -8.11 -10.36
N MET A 384 55.12 -7.40 -10.56
CA MET A 384 55.60 -7.05 -11.88
C MET A 384 56.71 -8.03 -12.27
N THR A 385 56.37 -8.98 -13.15
CA THR A 385 57.31 -9.93 -13.74
C THR A 385 57.53 -9.64 -15.23
N PRO A 386 58.79 -9.70 -15.73
CA PRO A 386 60.04 -9.81 -14.97
C PRO A 386 60.40 -8.51 -14.22
N TYR A 387 61.14 -8.60 -13.11
CA TYR A 387 61.56 -7.43 -12.33
C TYR A 387 62.49 -6.49 -13.12
N LEU A 388 62.32 -5.18 -12.95
CA LEU A 388 63.14 -4.12 -13.55
C LEU A 388 63.69 -3.18 -12.46
N PRO A 389 64.99 -2.84 -12.44
CA PRO A 389 66.20 -3.67 -12.63
C PRO A 389 66.71 -4.29 -11.31
N LEU A 390 67.63 -5.27 -11.42
CA LEU A 390 68.42 -5.81 -10.30
C LEU A 390 69.29 -4.69 -9.69
N GLU A 391 69.16 -4.43 -8.40
CA GLU A 391 70.05 -3.51 -7.67
C GLU A 391 71.17 -4.35 -7.04
N ASP A 392 72.42 -4.04 -7.36
CA ASP A 392 73.60 -4.76 -6.88
C ASP A 392 73.54 -6.29 -7.06
N GLY A 393 72.94 -6.76 -8.16
CA GLY A 393 72.81 -8.18 -8.47
C GLY A 393 71.74 -8.93 -7.67
N ARG A 394 70.88 -8.24 -6.92
CA ARG A 394 69.78 -8.83 -6.15
C ARG A 394 68.40 -8.48 -6.75
N ALA A 395 67.51 -9.47 -6.77
CA ALA A 395 66.12 -9.26 -7.15
C ALA A 395 65.37 -8.52 -6.05
N ILE A 396 64.91 -7.30 -6.35
CA ILE A 396 64.05 -6.50 -5.47
C ILE A 396 62.61 -6.66 -5.96
N PRO A 397 61.67 -7.05 -5.07
CA PRO A 397 60.29 -7.23 -5.46
C PRO A 397 59.70 -5.88 -5.89
N THR A 398 59.22 -5.83 -7.13
CA THR A 398 58.52 -4.67 -7.71
C THR A 398 57.06 -5.01 -7.95
N PHE A 399 56.16 -4.14 -7.53
CA PHE A 399 54.71 -4.30 -7.66
C PHE A 399 54.14 -3.19 -8.52
N ARG A 400 53.13 -3.51 -9.32
CA ARG A 400 52.36 -2.51 -10.07
C ARG A 400 51.02 -2.29 -9.38
N VAL A 401 50.72 -1.04 -9.06
CA VAL A 401 49.45 -0.61 -8.49
C VAL A 401 48.41 -0.48 -9.59
N TYR A 402 47.24 -1.01 -9.33
CA TYR A 402 46.03 -0.84 -10.12
C TYR A 402 45.04 -0.08 -9.26
N ALA A 403 45.16 1.25 -9.27
CA ALA A 403 44.29 2.11 -8.47
C ALA A 403 42.92 2.24 -9.15
N VAL A 404 41.84 2.04 -8.39
CA VAL A 404 40.47 2.38 -8.79
C VAL A 404 40.11 3.65 -8.01
N GLY A 405 40.54 4.81 -8.52
CA GLY A 405 40.42 6.11 -7.83
C GLY A 405 41.73 6.59 -7.18
N ASP A 406 41.69 7.76 -6.55
CA ASP A 406 42.88 8.36 -5.91
C ASP A 406 43.25 7.58 -4.62
N PRO A 407 44.52 7.15 -4.48
CA PRO A 407 44.96 6.44 -3.29
C PRO A 407 45.01 7.41 -2.11
N GLU A 408 44.04 7.32 -1.21
CA GLU A 408 44.10 8.10 0.02
C GLU A 408 45.20 7.53 0.93
N ALA A 409 46.14 8.36 1.37
CA ALA A 409 47.11 7.99 2.38
C ALA A 409 46.42 7.72 3.71
N CYS A 410 46.75 6.62 4.38
CA CYS A 410 46.39 6.49 5.79
C CYS A 410 47.57 6.88 6.68
N LYS A 411 47.40 8.02 7.37
CA LYS A 411 48.33 8.49 8.40
C LYS A 411 48.54 7.38 9.44
N GLN A 412 49.77 7.19 9.87
CA GLN A 412 50.30 6.02 10.61
C GLN A 412 49.42 5.51 11.79
N ASP A 413 48.66 6.39 12.44
CA ASP A 413 47.74 6.02 13.55
C ASP A 413 46.34 5.54 13.08
N HIS A 414 45.99 5.68 11.80
CA HIS A 414 44.68 5.33 11.21
C HIS A 414 44.76 4.35 10.03
N CYS A 415 45.95 3.93 9.58
CA CYS A 415 46.04 2.86 8.58
C CYS A 415 45.76 1.48 9.18
N ALA A 416 45.94 1.37 10.49
CA ALA A 416 45.30 0.38 11.35
C ALA A 416 43.79 0.25 11.10
N ASP A 417 43.11 1.39 10.92
CA ASP A 417 41.66 1.45 10.77
C ASP A 417 41.20 1.21 9.33
N ARG A 418 42.10 1.23 8.35
CA ARG A 418 41.79 0.77 6.97
C ARG A 418 41.73 -0.74 6.84
N VAL A 419 42.23 -1.41 7.86
CA VAL A 419 41.99 -2.81 8.14
C VAL A 419 40.81 -2.91 9.12
N SER A 420 39.67 -2.35 8.73
CA SER A 420 38.58 -2.17 9.66
C SER A 420 37.98 -3.52 10.06
N PHE A 421 37.58 -3.63 11.33
CA PHE A 421 36.70 -4.71 11.76
C PHE A 421 35.46 -4.79 10.87
N GLY A 422 34.97 -3.66 10.37
CA GLY A 422 33.91 -3.60 9.38
C GLY A 422 34.20 -4.43 8.13
N ALA A 423 35.40 -4.36 7.56
CA ALA A 423 35.77 -5.18 6.38
C ALA A 423 35.82 -6.68 6.68
N VAL A 424 36.31 -7.06 7.87
CA VAL A 424 36.33 -8.47 8.33
C VAL A 424 34.90 -8.96 8.57
N LEU A 425 34.10 -8.17 9.27
CA LEU A 425 32.71 -8.47 9.61
C LEU A 425 31.81 -8.48 8.37
N ALA A 426 32.08 -7.65 7.36
CA ALA A 426 31.34 -7.65 6.10
C ALA A 426 31.43 -9.00 5.36
N LYS A 427 32.57 -9.71 5.47
CA LYS A 427 32.71 -11.06 4.92
C LYS A 427 31.90 -12.10 5.69
N GLU A 428 31.81 -11.98 7.01
CA GLU A 428 31.03 -12.89 7.86
C GLU A 428 29.53 -12.57 7.84
N PHE A 429 29.16 -11.30 7.56
CA PHE A 429 27.80 -10.77 7.58
C PHE A 429 27.48 -9.97 6.30
N PRO A 430 27.41 -10.61 5.12
CA PRO A 430 27.33 -9.93 3.82
C PRO A 430 26.05 -9.11 3.59
N ASN A 431 25.02 -9.27 4.42
CA ASN A 431 23.74 -8.55 4.31
C ASN A 431 23.49 -7.56 5.47
N ALA A 432 24.50 -7.32 6.31
CA ALA A 432 24.36 -6.44 7.48
C ALA A 432 24.58 -4.96 7.19
N GLY A 433 24.86 -4.58 5.93
CA GLY A 433 25.20 -3.19 5.59
C GLY A 433 26.50 -2.73 6.26
N ILE A 434 27.40 -3.67 6.55
CA ILE A 434 28.71 -3.40 7.16
C ILE A 434 29.72 -3.24 6.03
N ASP A 435 30.53 -2.19 6.14
CA ASP A 435 31.61 -1.90 5.21
C ASP A 435 32.83 -1.33 5.96
N PHE A 436 33.71 -0.66 5.25
CA PHE A 436 34.91 -0.06 5.81
C PHE A 436 34.65 1.08 6.81
N SER A 437 33.47 1.70 6.78
CA SER A 437 33.06 2.81 7.63
C SER A 437 32.33 2.38 8.91
N TRP A 438 32.11 1.07 9.08
CA TRP A 438 31.41 0.53 10.25
C TRP A 438 32.17 0.78 11.56
N THR A 439 31.45 1.19 12.60
CA THR A 439 31.95 1.31 13.98
C THR A 439 30.98 0.62 14.97
N PRO A 440 31.43 0.29 16.20
CA PRO A 440 30.54 -0.26 17.23
C PRO A 440 29.33 0.63 17.51
N GLU A 441 29.51 1.95 17.51
CA GLU A 441 28.44 2.92 17.76
C GLU A 441 27.35 2.85 16.67
N VAL A 442 27.71 2.51 15.43
CA VAL A 442 26.73 2.31 14.35
C VAL A 442 25.83 1.11 14.68
N SER A 443 26.40 -0.03 15.06
CA SER A 443 25.61 -1.20 15.47
C SER A 443 24.82 -0.96 16.75
N GLU A 444 25.41 -0.29 17.75
CA GLU A 444 24.73 0.06 18.99
C GLU A 444 23.50 0.93 18.74
N ARG A 445 23.57 1.90 17.81
CA ARG A 445 22.40 2.71 17.43
C ARG A 445 21.22 1.86 16.96
N TYR A 446 21.45 0.83 16.14
CA TYR A 446 20.37 -0.06 15.70
C TYR A 446 19.76 -0.86 16.85
N VAL A 447 20.61 -1.33 17.77
CA VAL A 447 20.18 -2.09 18.96
C VAL A 447 19.40 -1.19 19.92
N THR A 448 19.92 -0.01 20.23
CA THR A 448 19.27 0.98 21.10
C THR A 448 17.97 1.49 20.49
N ALA A 449 17.92 1.74 19.18
CA ALA A 449 16.68 2.14 18.51
C ALA A 449 15.57 1.08 18.66
N TRP A 450 15.92 -0.21 18.53
CA TRP A 450 14.98 -1.29 18.77
C TRP A 450 14.58 -1.42 20.26
N GLN A 451 15.51 -1.26 21.19
CA GLN A 451 15.21 -1.27 22.63
C GLN A 451 14.27 -0.12 23.02
N GLN A 452 14.47 1.09 22.47
CA GLN A 452 13.59 2.22 22.72
C GLN A 452 12.21 2.02 22.08
N ALA A 453 12.16 1.52 20.84
CA ALA A 453 10.89 1.23 20.16
C ALA A 453 10.10 0.11 20.83
N SER A 454 10.78 -0.88 21.43
CA SER A 454 10.12 -1.95 22.20
C SER A 454 9.68 -1.49 23.59
N ALA A 455 10.43 -0.59 24.25
CA ALA A 455 10.10 -0.03 25.56
C ALA A 455 8.89 0.92 25.54
N GLN A 456 8.65 1.66 24.46
CA GLN A 456 7.47 2.55 24.34
C GLN A 456 6.13 1.80 24.22
N ILE A 457 6.16 0.47 24.10
CA ILE A 457 5.00 -0.38 23.88
C ILE A 457 4.65 -1.22 25.13
N GLN A 458 5.58 -1.35 26.09
CA GLN A 458 5.30 -1.88 27.43
C GLN A 458 4.66 -0.79 28.30
#